data_AF-A0A438EF08-F1
#
_entry.id   AF-A0A438EF08-F1
#
_cell.length_a   1.000
_cell.length_b   1.000
_cell.length_c   1.000
_cell.angle_alpha   90.00
_cell.angle_beta   90.00
_cell.angle_gamma   90.00
#
_symmetry.space_group_name_H-M   'P 1'
#
loop_
_entity.id
_entity.type
_entity.pdbx_description
1 polymer ?
#
loop_
_entity_poly.entity_id
_entity_poly.type
_entity_poly.pdbx_seq_one_letter_code
_entity_poly.pdbx_strand_id
1 'polypeptide(L)'
;MEAQVEEEGGQPRPPHAKHIKKRALRNKALSVSFNEKDLRDFVGGFHKRKKKRRKEAQQKLQESQRIKRIVERKKVEILTPYIALYL
;
A
#
# COMPACT_ATOMS: atom_id res chain seq x y z
N MET A 1 -86.16 3.19 -9.24
CA MET A 1 -85.32 3.68 -8.12
C MET A 1 -83.92 3.21 -8.42
N GLU A 2 -83.06 4.15 -8.77
CA GLU A 2 -81.75 3.97 -9.40
C GLU A 2 -80.76 3.25 -8.46
N ALA A 3 -80.10 2.20 -8.96
CA ALA A 3 -78.94 1.62 -8.31
C ALA A 3 -77.70 2.35 -8.83
N GLN A 4 -77.13 3.19 -7.98
CA GLN A 4 -75.90 3.95 -8.25
C GLN A 4 -74.71 3.00 -8.23
N VAL A 5 -74.03 2.88 -9.36
CA VAL A 5 -72.71 2.28 -9.50
C VAL A 5 -71.70 3.35 -9.10
N GLU A 6 -71.10 3.23 -7.91
CA GLU A 6 -69.96 4.08 -7.56
C GLU A 6 -68.69 3.51 -8.22
N GLU A 7 -68.15 4.30 -9.14
CA GLU A 7 -66.95 4.04 -9.91
C GLU A 7 -65.68 3.99 -9.04
N GLU A 8 -64.80 3.08 -9.42
CA GLU A 8 -63.43 2.99 -8.94
C GLU A 8 -62.63 4.26 -9.25
N GLY A 9 -62.39 5.08 -8.23
CA GLY A 9 -61.48 6.22 -8.28
C GLY A 9 -60.00 5.80 -8.35
N GLY A 10 -59.56 5.33 -9.50
CA GLY A 10 -58.14 5.13 -9.79
C GLY A 10 -57.41 6.48 -9.89
N GLN A 11 -56.59 6.80 -8.88
CA GLN A 11 -55.79 8.04 -8.92
C GLN A 11 -54.85 8.07 -10.14
N PRO A 12 -54.74 9.20 -10.86
CA PRO A 12 -53.83 9.32 -11.99
C PRO A 12 -52.38 9.24 -11.48
N ARG A 13 -51.61 8.29 -12.02
CA ARG A 13 -50.18 8.18 -11.71
C ARG A 13 -49.48 9.46 -12.16
N PRO A 14 -48.61 10.06 -11.33
CA PRO A 14 -47.91 11.28 -11.72
C PRO A 14 -47.12 11.02 -13.02
N PRO A 15 -47.09 12.00 -13.94
CA PRO A 15 -46.43 11.84 -15.23
C PRO A 15 -44.99 11.42 -15.01
N HIS A 16 -44.58 10.33 -15.67
CA HIS A 16 -43.23 9.78 -15.58
C HIS A 16 -42.19 10.89 -15.74
N ALA A 17 -41.34 11.06 -14.73
CA ALA A 17 -40.29 12.08 -14.77
C ALA A 17 -39.46 11.92 -16.06
N LYS A 18 -39.26 13.03 -16.78
CA LYS A 18 -38.48 13.04 -18.03
C LYS A 18 -37.15 12.34 -17.81
N HIS A 19 -36.78 11.43 -18.71
CA HIS A 19 -35.52 10.68 -18.62
C HIS A 19 -34.32 11.65 -18.49
N ILE A 20 -33.61 11.58 -17.37
CA ILE A 20 -32.37 12.34 -17.15
C ILE A 20 -31.19 11.45 -17.54
N LYS A 21 -30.39 11.91 -18.52
CA LYS A 21 -29.17 11.22 -18.94
C LYS A 21 -28.22 11.10 -17.75
N LYS A 22 -27.64 9.91 -17.55
CA LYS A 22 -26.72 9.63 -16.43
C LYS A 22 -25.56 10.63 -16.31
N ARG A 23 -25.09 11.21 -17.43
CA ARG A 23 -24.07 12.27 -17.44
C ARG A 23 -24.52 13.55 -16.72
N ALA A 24 -25.80 13.92 -16.79
CA ALA A 24 -26.34 15.09 -16.10
C ALA A 24 -26.51 14.84 -14.59
N LEU A 25 -26.69 13.59 -14.19
CA LEU A 25 -26.73 13.16 -12.78
C LEU A 25 -25.33 13.00 -12.15
N ARG A 26 -24.23 13.14 -12.93
CA ARG A 26 -22.89 13.10 -12.35
C ARG A 26 -22.61 14.39 -11.59
N ASN A 27 -22.12 14.23 -10.36
CA ASN A 27 -21.69 15.33 -9.53
C ASN A 27 -20.45 15.99 -10.14
N LYS A 28 -20.60 17.19 -10.71
CA LYS A 28 -19.51 17.93 -11.36
C LYS A 28 -18.47 18.47 -10.37
N ALA A 29 -18.78 18.49 -9.08
CA ALA A 29 -17.87 18.93 -8.03
C ALA A 29 -16.86 17.83 -7.62
N LEU A 30 -17.11 16.57 -8.00
CA LEU A 30 -16.20 15.46 -7.72
C LEU A 30 -15.17 15.34 -8.84
N SER A 31 -13.98 15.92 -8.61
CA SER A 31 -12.81 15.67 -9.45
C SER A 31 -11.92 14.63 -8.78
N VAL A 32 -11.43 13.65 -9.56
CA VAL A 32 -10.37 12.75 -9.11
C VAL A 32 -9.06 13.48 -9.39
N SER A 33 -8.47 14.10 -8.36
CA SER A 33 -7.15 14.71 -8.46
C SER A 33 -6.07 13.69 -8.12
N PHE A 34 -4.95 13.76 -8.84
CA PHE A 34 -3.77 12.97 -8.50
C PHE A 34 -2.91 13.74 -7.51
N ASN A 35 -2.48 13.06 -6.45
CA ASN A 35 -1.47 13.61 -5.54
C ASN A 35 -0.10 13.52 -6.20
N GLU A 36 0.51 14.68 -6.50
CA GLU A 36 1.82 14.75 -7.18
C GLU A 36 2.93 14.01 -6.43
N LYS A 37 2.86 14.00 -5.09
CA LYS A 37 3.82 13.28 -4.26
C LYS A 37 3.75 11.79 -4.51
N ASP A 38 2.54 11.24 -4.54
CA ASP A 38 2.33 9.81 -4.76
C ASP A 38 2.71 9.41 -6.19
N LEU A 39 2.51 10.29 -7.17
CA LEU A 39 2.98 10.09 -8.54
C LEU A 39 4.52 10.03 -8.62
N ARG A 40 5.22 10.96 -7.95
CA ARG A 40 6.69 10.94 -7.88
C ARG A 40 7.23 9.70 -7.16
N ASP A 41 6.54 9.28 -6.10
CA ASP A 41 6.87 8.07 -5.33
C ASP A 41 6.54 6.78 -6.09
N PHE A 42 5.56 6.82 -7.00
CA PHE A 42 5.20 5.72 -7.89
C PHE A 42 6.24 5.57 -9.02
N VAL A 43 6.55 6.65 -9.75
CA VAL A 43 7.48 6.62 -10.90
C VAL A 43 8.94 6.47 -10.44
N GLY A 44 9.36 7.20 -9.41
CA GLY A 44 10.76 7.26 -8.96
C GLY A 44 11.06 6.45 -7.69
N GLY A 45 10.06 6.13 -6.88
CA GLY A 45 10.27 5.56 -5.55
C GLY A 45 10.69 4.09 -5.57
N PHE A 46 10.29 3.30 -6.58
CA PHE A 46 10.67 1.89 -6.66
C PHE A 46 12.19 1.69 -6.79
N HIS A 47 12.85 2.45 -7.67
CA HIS A 47 14.30 2.38 -7.85
C HIS A 47 15.05 2.77 -6.58
N LYS A 48 14.59 3.84 -5.90
CA LYS A 48 15.15 4.30 -4.61
C LYS A 48 14.99 3.24 -3.52
N ARG A 49 13.78 2.70 -3.33
CA ARG A 49 13.51 1.62 -2.36
C ARG A 49 14.29 0.34 -2.67
N LYS A 50 14.43 -0.02 -3.96
CA LYS A 50 15.24 -1.17 -4.40
C LYS A 50 16.74 -0.96 -4.16
N LYS A 51 17.26 0.26 -4.34
CA LYS A 51 18.66 0.60 -4.01
C LYS A 51 18.91 0.54 -2.50
N LYS A 52 17.97 1.07 -1.69
CA LYS A 52 18.01 1.00 -0.22
C LYS A 52 18.07 -0.44 0.28
N ARG A 53 17.13 -1.30 -0.14
CA ARG A 53 17.10 -2.73 0.23
C ARG A 53 18.40 -3.47 -0.08
N ARG A 54 19.02 -3.19 -1.24
CA ARG A 54 20.32 -3.78 -1.61
C ARG A 54 21.45 -3.35 -0.68
N LYS A 55 21.53 -2.06 -0.34
CA LYS A 55 22.54 -1.52 0.57
C LYS A 55 22.43 -2.12 1.97
N GLU A 56 21.20 -2.22 2.49
CA GLU A 56 20.95 -2.81 3.81
C GLU A 56 21.31 -4.30 3.86
N ALA A 57 20.98 -5.07 2.80
CA ALA A 57 21.36 -6.46 2.71
C ALA A 57 22.89 -6.66 2.69
N GLN A 58 23.61 -5.81 1.94
CA GLN A 58 25.07 -5.83 1.91
C GLN A 58 25.68 -5.46 3.26
N GLN A 59 25.16 -4.44 3.94
CA GLN A 59 25.62 -4.03 5.26
C GLN A 59 25.49 -5.15 6.29
N LYS A 60 24.32 -5.81 6.36
CA LYS A 60 24.11 -6.95 7.28
C LYS A 60 25.07 -8.10 7.01
N LEU A 61 25.33 -8.40 5.73
CA LEU A 61 26.31 -9.42 5.34
C LEU A 61 27.73 -9.05 5.80
N GLN A 62 28.14 -7.80 5.60
CA GLN A 62 29.47 -7.31 6.02
C GLN A 62 29.61 -7.30 7.54
N GLU A 63 28.59 -6.86 8.28
CA GLU A 63 28.59 -6.87 9.75
C GLU A 63 28.70 -8.29 10.30
N SER A 64 27.93 -9.23 9.76
CA SER A 64 28.03 -10.64 10.15
C SER A 64 29.44 -11.20 9.91
N GLN A 65 30.04 -10.92 8.75
CA GLN A 65 31.41 -11.35 8.45
C GLN A 65 32.43 -10.68 9.37
N ARG A 66 32.26 -9.39 9.68
CA ARG A 66 33.14 -8.66 10.60
C ARG A 66 33.11 -9.26 12.00
N ILE A 67 31.92 -9.58 12.51
CA ILE A 67 31.76 -10.22 13.82
C ILE A 67 32.46 -11.58 13.84
N LYS A 68 32.29 -12.41 12.79
CA LYS A 68 32.98 -13.70 12.68
C LYS A 68 34.50 -13.56 12.78
N ARG A 69 35.10 -12.62 12.02
CA ARG A 69 36.55 -12.36 12.07
C ARG A 69 37.03 -11.90 13.44
N ILE A 70 36.25 -11.06 14.13
CA ILE A 70 36.62 -10.59 15.48
C ILE A 70 36.58 -11.75 16.48
N VAL A 71 35.56 -12.61 16.41
CA VAL A 71 35.44 -13.79 17.27
C VAL A 71 36.59 -14.76 17.03
N GLU A 72 36.94 -15.02 15.77
CA GLU A 72 38.09 -15.87 15.41
C GLU A 72 39.41 -15.29 15.94
N ARG A 73 39.65 -13.98 15.76
CA ARG A 73 40.84 -13.31 16.29
C ARG A 73 40.95 -13.44 17.81
N LYS A 74 39.85 -13.21 18.55
CA LYS A 74 39.82 -13.37 20.01
C LYS A 74 40.08 -14.82 20.44
N LYS A 75 39.53 -15.80 19.70
CA LYS A 75 39.80 -17.22 19.97
C LYS A 75 41.28 -17.53 19.82
N VAL A 76 41.92 -17.06 18.74
CA VAL A 76 43.35 -17.24 18.54
C VAL A 76 44.15 -16.56 19.65
N GLU A 77 43.87 -15.29 19.96
CA GLU A 77 44.56 -14.52 21.00
C GLU A 77 44.51 -15.19 22.38
N ILE A 78 43.40 -15.82 22.74
CA ILE A 78 43.24 -16.52 24.03
C ILE A 78 43.85 -17.92 23.98
N LEU A 79 43.70 -18.63 22.86
CA LEU A 79 44.14 -20.02 22.73
C LEU A 79 45.65 -20.15 22.58
N THR A 80 46.32 -19.21 21.89
CA THR A 80 47.77 -19.26 21.67
C THR A 80 48.60 -19.22 22.96
N PRO A 81 48.37 -18.32 23.94
CA PRO A 81 49.11 -18.34 25.20
C PRO A 81 48.76 -19.57 26.04
N TYR A 82 47.51 -20.06 25.98
CA TYR A 82 47.11 -21.25 26.72
C TYR A 82 47.83 -22.50 26.19
N ILE A 83 47.86 -22.69 24.87
CA ILE A 83 48.61 -23.79 24.25
C ILE A 83 50.11 -23.69 24.56
N ALA A 84 50.69 -22.49 24.54
CA ALA A 84 52.11 -22.28 24.86
C ALA A 84 52.47 -22.53 26.35
N LEU A 85 51.48 -22.52 27.25
CA LEU A 85 51.67 -22.90 28.66
C LEU A 85 51.54 -24.40 28.91
N TYR A 86 50.90 -25.14 28.00
CA TYR A 86 50.60 -26.57 28.14
C TYR A 86 51.47 -27.49 27.25
N LEU A 87 52.38 -26.91 26.46
CA LEU A 87 53.41 -27.59 25.65
C LEU A 87 54.79 -27.31 26.23
#